data_AF-A0A6F9CKX5-F1
#
_entry.id   AF-A0A6F9CKX5-F1
#
_cell.length_a   1.000
_cell.length_b   1.000
_cell.length_c   1.000
_cell.angle_alpha   90.00
_cell.angle_beta   90.00
_cell.angle_gamma   90.00
#
_symmetry.space_group_name_H-M   'P 1'
#
loop_
_entity.id
_entity.type
_entity.pdbx_description
1 polymer ?
#
loop_
_entity_poly.entity_id
_entity_poly.type
_entity_poly.pdbx_seq_one_letter_code
_entity_poly.pdbx_strand_id
1 'polypeptide(L)'
;MSWMFGHTWLLLLTFHVIYSSLVPVTAEEETRECREQEYKDQLGNCKPCKQCDAGQELSKECGFGYGEDARCVPCRSSRFKEDRSLQKCKPCLDCGLNNRFQKGNCSTTRNAVCGDCLPGFYRKTKLSGFQDMECIPCGDPPPPYEPH
;
A
#
# COMPACT_ATOMS: atom_id res chain seq x y z
N MET A 1 -70.47 19.79 -22.37
CA MET A 1 -69.71 18.53 -22.13
C MET A 1 -68.23 18.76 -21.81
N SER A 2 -67.71 19.99 -21.86
CA SER A 2 -66.26 20.26 -21.69
C SER A 2 -65.81 20.65 -20.28
N TRP A 3 -66.73 20.88 -19.33
CA TRP A 3 -66.40 21.32 -17.95
C TRP A 3 -66.07 20.18 -16.98
N MET A 4 -66.50 18.94 -17.28
CA MET A 4 -66.19 17.78 -16.43
C MET A 4 -64.80 17.19 -16.71
N PHE A 5 -64.23 17.44 -17.89
CA PHE A 5 -62.89 16.97 -18.28
C PHE A 5 -61.75 17.76 -17.62
N GLY A 6 -61.98 19.04 -17.30
CA GLY A 6 -60.99 19.87 -16.61
C GLY A 6 -60.86 19.53 -15.13
N HIS A 7 -61.98 19.21 -14.47
CA HIS A 7 -61.99 18.92 -13.04
C HIS A 7 -61.36 17.56 -12.71
N THR A 8 -61.59 16.54 -13.55
CA THR A 8 -60.95 15.22 -13.41
C THR A 8 -59.45 15.30 -13.67
N TRP A 9 -59.02 16.11 -14.64
CA TRP A 9 -57.60 16.35 -14.91
C TRP A 9 -56.91 17.11 -13.76
N LEU A 10 -57.55 18.13 -13.20
CA LEU A 10 -57.06 18.84 -12.02
C LEU A 10 -56.89 17.88 -10.83
N LEU A 11 -57.86 16.99 -10.59
CA LEU A 11 -57.78 16.03 -9.50
C LEU A 11 -56.65 15.02 -9.70
N LEU A 12 -56.47 14.50 -10.93
CA LEU A 12 -55.36 13.60 -11.26
C LEU A 12 -53.99 14.28 -11.13
N LEU A 13 -53.87 15.55 -11.52
CA LEU A 13 -52.66 16.34 -11.33
C LEU A 13 -52.36 16.54 -9.85
N THR A 14 -53.38 16.89 -9.05
CA THR A 14 -53.19 17.02 -7.59
C THR A 14 -52.80 15.69 -6.95
N PHE A 15 -53.37 14.57 -7.39
CA PHE A 15 -53.04 13.24 -6.88
C PHE A 15 -51.61 12.84 -7.27
N HIS A 16 -51.15 13.15 -8.48
CA HIS A 16 -49.75 12.94 -8.90
C HIS A 16 -48.77 13.81 -8.11
N VAL A 17 -49.11 15.08 -7.86
CA VAL A 17 -48.28 16.00 -7.06
C VAL A 17 -48.21 15.53 -5.62
N ILE A 18 -49.34 15.12 -5.04
CA ILE A 18 -49.41 14.58 -3.67
C ILE A 18 -48.68 13.23 -3.57
N TYR A 19 -48.85 12.33 -4.54
CA TYR A 19 -48.14 11.04 -4.57
C TYR A 19 -46.63 11.24 -4.71
N SER A 20 -46.19 12.20 -5.53
CA SER A 20 -44.77 12.52 -5.72
C SER A 20 -44.16 13.23 -4.49
N SER A 21 -44.95 13.96 -3.71
CA SER A 21 -44.50 14.57 -2.44
C SER A 21 -44.62 13.65 -1.22
N LEU A 22 -45.42 12.58 -1.33
CA LEU A 22 -45.55 11.50 -0.34
C LEU A 22 -44.55 10.37 -0.53
N VAL A 23 -43.77 10.35 -1.61
CA VAL A 23 -42.55 9.53 -1.63
C VAL A 23 -41.65 10.16 -0.56
N PRO A 24 -41.44 9.50 0.59
CA PRO A 24 -40.36 9.93 1.44
C PRO A 24 -39.12 9.75 0.56
N VAL A 25 -38.46 10.85 0.22
CA VAL A 25 -37.04 10.80 -0.07
C VAL A 25 -36.45 10.25 1.22
N THR A 26 -36.39 8.92 1.32
CA THR A 26 -35.34 8.28 2.07
C THR A 26 -34.10 8.84 1.41
N ALA A 27 -33.57 9.92 1.97
CA ALA A 27 -32.15 10.14 1.91
C ALA A 27 -31.60 8.80 2.36
N GLU A 28 -31.15 7.99 1.40
CA GLU A 28 -30.11 7.04 1.70
C GLU A 28 -29.12 7.88 2.46
N GLU A 29 -29.07 7.69 3.78
CA GLU A 29 -27.84 7.86 4.50
C GLU A 29 -26.91 6.81 3.90
N GLU A 30 -26.50 7.06 2.64
CA GLU A 30 -25.52 6.32 1.90
C GLU A 30 -24.35 6.42 2.84
N THR A 31 -24.12 5.33 3.56
CA THR A 31 -23.19 5.31 4.66
C THR A 31 -21.85 5.38 3.99
N ARG A 32 -21.40 6.62 3.71
CA ARG A 32 -20.35 6.92 2.74
C ARG A 32 -19.23 5.93 2.94
N GLU A 33 -18.97 5.13 1.91
CA GLU A 33 -17.96 4.10 2.03
C GLU A 33 -16.60 4.77 2.28
N CYS A 34 -15.88 4.26 3.28
CA CYS A 34 -14.59 4.83 3.63
C CYS A 34 -13.57 4.53 2.54
N ARG A 35 -12.71 5.52 2.26
CA ARG A 35 -11.68 5.40 1.22
C ARG A 35 -10.58 4.39 1.64
N GLU A 36 -9.68 4.08 0.70
CA GLU A 36 -8.54 3.18 0.92
C GLU A 36 -7.67 3.55 2.13
N GLN A 37 -7.58 4.84 2.48
CA GLN A 37 -6.78 5.31 3.62
C GLN A 37 -7.65 5.83 4.78
N GLU A 38 -8.88 5.36 4.86
CA GLU A 38 -9.83 5.70 5.92
C GLU A 38 -10.36 4.44 6.60
N TYR A 39 -10.51 4.48 7.91
CA TYR A 39 -11.22 3.48 8.70
C TYR A 39 -12.54 4.06 9.20
N LYS A 40 -13.49 3.19 9.57
CA LYS A 40 -14.78 3.58 10.13
C LYS A 40 -14.68 3.54 11.65
N ASP A 41 -14.97 4.65 12.32
CA ASP A 41 -15.01 4.70 13.78
C ASP A 41 -16.31 4.10 14.34
N GLN A 42 -16.39 3.93 15.66
CA GLN A 42 -17.59 3.45 16.37
C GLN A 42 -18.86 4.25 16.08
N LEU A 43 -18.73 5.52 15.71
CA LEU A 43 -19.84 6.40 15.36
C LEU A 43 -20.22 6.33 13.88
N GLY A 44 -19.55 5.47 13.11
CA GLY A 44 -19.79 5.27 11.69
C GLY A 44 -19.09 6.27 10.78
N ASN A 45 -18.23 7.15 11.31
CA ASN A 45 -17.53 8.16 10.52
C ASN A 45 -16.23 7.61 9.92
N CYS A 46 -15.92 8.04 8.69
CA CYS A 46 -14.63 7.75 8.08
C CYS A 46 -13.54 8.68 8.63
N LYS A 47 -12.48 8.08 9.19
CA LYS A 47 -11.32 8.74 9.78
C LYS A 47 -10.05 8.32 9.05
N PRO A 48 -9.08 9.23 8.86
CA PRO A 48 -7.84 8.90 8.18
C PRO A 48 -7.01 7.89 9.00
N CYS A 49 -6.37 6.97 8.29
CA CYS A 49 -5.47 6.01 8.88
C CYS A 49 -4.27 6.68 9.54
N LYS A 50 -3.87 6.14 10.70
CA LYS A 50 -2.69 6.61 11.43
C LYS A 50 -1.40 6.26 10.66
N GLN A 51 -0.54 7.25 10.49
CA GLN A 51 0.81 7.06 9.97
C GLN A 51 1.78 6.82 11.13
N CYS A 52 2.53 5.73 11.06
CA CYS A 52 3.55 5.40 12.06
C CYS A 52 4.91 5.97 11.65
N ASP A 53 5.74 6.30 12.63
CA ASP A 53 7.07 6.86 12.40
C ASP A 53 8.07 5.81 11.90
N ALA A 54 9.31 6.26 11.67
CA ALA A 54 10.43 5.37 11.34
C ALA A 54 10.56 4.25 12.37
N GLY A 55 10.85 3.04 11.91
CA GLY A 55 10.95 1.87 12.79
C GLY A 55 9.65 1.37 13.39
N GLN A 56 8.49 1.86 12.94
CA GLN A 56 7.18 1.41 13.40
C GLN A 56 6.21 1.12 12.25
N GLU A 57 5.36 0.12 12.43
CA GLU A 57 4.25 -0.22 11.53
C GLU A 57 2.91 -0.29 12.28
N LEU A 58 1.80 -0.25 11.55
CA LEU A 58 0.49 -0.50 12.14
C LEU A 58 0.37 -1.97 12.55
N SER A 59 -0.18 -2.21 13.73
CA SER A 59 -0.45 -3.55 14.26
C SER A 59 -1.39 -4.38 13.39
N LYS A 60 -2.20 -3.71 12.57
CA LYS A 60 -3.09 -4.29 11.56
C LYS A 60 -3.22 -3.33 10.40
N GLU A 61 -3.70 -3.83 9.27
CA GLU A 61 -4.01 -2.99 8.12
C GLU A 61 -5.15 -2.01 8.44
N CYS A 62 -5.05 -0.82 7.84
CA CYS A 62 -6.05 0.23 7.94
C CYS A 62 -6.44 0.67 6.54
N GLY A 63 -7.73 0.79 6.29
CA GLY A 63 -8.28 1.17 5.00
C GLY A 63 -9.67 0.58 4.76
N PHE A 64 -10.42 1.17 3.83
CA PHE A 64 -11.74 0.69 3.41
C PHE A 64 -12.71 0.45 4.59
N GLY A 65 -12.63 1.29 5.62
CA GLY A 65 -13.48 1.18 6.81
C GLY A 65 -12.92 0.30 7.93
N TYR A 66 -11.79 -0.39 7.71
CA TYR A 66 -11.14 -1.24 8.70
C TYR A 66 -9.93 -0.55 9.35
N GLY A 67 -9.60 -0.89 10.60
CA GLY A 67 -8.36 -0.45 11.24
C GLY A 67 -8.50 0.59 12.37
N GLU A 68 -9.68 0.75 12.97
CA GLU A 68 -9.94 1.71 14.06
C GLU A 68 -8.96 1.59 15.24
N ASP A 69 -8.72 0.38 15.71
CA ASP A 69 -7.85 0.07 16.83
C ASP A 69 -6.41 -0.27 16.38
N ALA A 70 -6.02 0.14 15.17
CA ALA A 70 -4.64 0.00 14.71
C ALA A 70 -3.71 0.93 15.49
N ARG A 71 -2.65 0.35 16.07
CA ARG A 71 -1.63 1.06 16.84
C ARG A 71 -0.26 0.92 16.18
N CYS A 72 0.59 1.92 16.37
CA CYS A 72 1.98 1.82 15.94
C CYS A 72 2.74 0.88 16.87
N VAL A 73 3.35 -0.14 16.29
CA VAL A 73 4.20 -1.10 16.98
C VAL A 73 5.59 -1.09 16.32
N PRO A 74 6.67 -1.38 17.08
CA PRO A 74 8.00 -1.47 16.50
C PRO A 74 8.07 -2.50 15.37
N CYS A 75 8.90 -2.24 14.35
CA CYS A 75 9.20 -3.24 13.34
C CYS A 75 9.71 -4.54 13.99
N ARG A 76 9.27 -5.67 13.46
CA ARG A 76 9.82 -6.98 13.84
C ARG A 76 11.31 -7.08 13.47
N SER A 77 11.98 -8.08 14.04
CA SER A 77 13.37 -8.38 13.69
C SER A 77 13.55 -8.54 12.17
N SER A 78 14.70 -8.08 11.67
CA SER A 78 15.05 -8.11 10.25
C SER A 78 14.08 -7.35 9.33
N ARG A 79 13.41 -6.31 9.87
CA ARG A 79 12.59 -5.38 9.09
C ARG A 79 12.91 -3.94 9.44
N PHE A 80 12.70 -3.05 8.48
CA PHE A 80 12.97 -1.62 8.63
C PHE A 80 11.91 -0.73 8.00
N LYS A 81 11.86 0.53 8.45
CA LYS A 81 11.12 1.62 7.83
C LYS A 81 11.80 2.95 8.12
N GLU A 82 12.15 3.68 7.06
CA GLU A 82 12.95 4.91 7.14
C GLU A 82 12.10 6.15 7.46
N ASP A 83 10.92 6.25 6.84
CA ASP A 83 10.09 7.45 6.91
C ASP A 83 8.74 7.21 7.58
N ARG A 84 8.18 8.28 8.14
CA ARG A 84 6.79 8.29 8.62
C ARG A 84 5.83 8.09 7.44
N SER A 85 5.07 7.01 7.46
CA SER A 85 4.16 6.65 6.37
C SER A 85 3.14 5.58 6.78
N LEU A 86 2.16 5.32 5.90
CA LEU A 86 1.22 4.18 5.99
C LEU A 86 1.85 2.84 5.58
N GLN A 87 3.08 2.87 5.05
CA GLN A 87 3.77 1.66 4.62
C GLN A 87 4.14 0.80 5.83
N LYS A 88 4.09 -0.52 5.63
CA LYS A 88 4.57 -1.51 6.58
C LYS A 88 6.09 -1.55 6.60
N CYS A 89 6.66 -2.16 7.64
CA CYS A 89 8.10 -2.41 7.68
C CYS A 89 8.49 -3.41 6.59
N LYS A 90 9.48 -3.04 5.78
CA LYS A 90 10.02 -3.85 4.69
C LYS A 90 11.08 -4.82 5.21
N PRO A 91 11.24 -6.00 4.61
CA PRO A 91 12.35 -6.89 4.97
C PRO A 91 13.68 -6.20 4.69
N CYS A 92 14.64 -6.41 5.58
CA CYS A 92 16.02 -6.00 5.37
C CYS A 92 16.61 -6.72 4.15
N LEU A 93 17.47 -6.02 3.43
CA LEU A 93 18.30 -6.62 2.39
C LEU A 93 19.30 -7.60 3.02
N ASP A 94 19.43 -8.77 2.41
CA ASP A 94 20.47 -9.75 2.74
C ASP A 94 21.59 -9.67 1.68
N CYS A 95 22.76 -9.21 2.11
CA CYS A 95 23.91 -9.08 1.23
C CYS A 95 24.53 -10.44 0.88
N GLY A 96 24.42 -11.42 1.76
CA GLY A 96 24.96 -12.76 1.56
C GLY A 96 24.24 -13.49 0.43
N LEU A 97 22.91 -13.34 0.34
CA LEU A 97 22.12 -13.90 -0.77
C LEU A 97 22.53 -13.37 -2.15
N ASN A 98 23.17 -12.20 -2.19
CA ASN A 98 23.65 -11.58 -3.42
C ASN A 98 25.17 -11.72 -3.59
N ASN A 99 25.84 -12.58 -2.82
CA ASN A 99 27.29 -12.74 -2.79
C ASN A 99 28.03 -11.40 -2.60
N ARG A 100 27.60 -10.58 -1.64
CA ARG A 100 28.20 -9.27 -1.33
C ARG A 100 28.60 -9.14 0.12
N PHE A 101 29.58 -8.27 0.37
CA PHE A 101 29.93 -7.84 1.71
C PHE A 101 28.83 -6.97 2.33
N GLN A 102 28.50 -7.20 3.59
CA GLN A 102 27.65 -6.29 4.35
C GLN A 102 28.50 -5.11 4.87
N LYS A 103 28.27 -3.92 4.31
CA LYS A 103 28.94 -2.67 4.74
C LYS A 103 28.19 -1.97 5.87
N GLY A 104 26.88 -2.21 5.98
CA GLY A 104 26.03 -1.62 7.01
C GLY A 104 24.99 -2.61 7.53
N ASN A 105 24.85 -2.64 8.86
CA ASN A 105 23.86 -3.48 9.52
C ASN A 105 22.45 -2.92 9.31
N CYS A 106 21.48 -3.81 9.16
CA CYS A 106 20.08 -3.40 9.18
C CYS A 106 19.68 -2.98 10.60
N SER A 107 18.77 -2.01 10.69
CA SER A 107 18.12 -1.58 11.93
C SER A 107 16.63 -1.43 11.71
N THR A 108 15.85 -1.18 12.76
CA THR A 108 14.41 -0.90 12.59
C THR A 108 14.16 0.34 11.73
N THR A 109 15.09 1.29 11.68
CA THR A 109 14.92 2.55 10.93
C THR A 109 15.65 2.61 9.59
N ARG A 110 16.52 1.65 9.27
CA ARG A 110 17.38 1.71 8.06
C ARG A 110 17.66 0.33 7.51
N ASN A 111 17.70 0.23 6.18
CA ASN A 111 18.07 -1.01 5.52
C ASN A 111 19.54 -1.41 5.75
N ALA A 112 19.88 -2.67 5.47
CA ALA A 112 21.27 -3.08 5.31
C ALA A 112 21.89 -2.43 4.06
N VAL A 113 23.19 -2.14 4.14
CA VAL A 113 23.96 -1.59 3.02
C VAL A 113 24.92 -2.66 2.52
N CYS A 114 24.75 -3.07 1.26
CA CYS A 114 25.64 -4.03 0.62
C CYS A 114 26.76 -3.33 -0.14
N GLY A 115 27.94 -3.93 -0.06
CA GLY A 115 29.14 -3.50 -0.72
C GLY A 115 29.42 -4.25 -2.01
N ASP A 116 30.70 -4.46 -2.25
CA ASP A 116 31.24 -5.13 -3.43
C ASP A 116 30.98 -6.64 -3.36
N CYS A 117 31.15 -7.29 -4.52
CA CYS A 117 31.02 -8.74 -4.61
C CYS A 117 32.08 -9.44 -3.73
N LEU A 118 31.69 -10.57 -3.14
CA LEU A 118 32.61 -11.46 -2.44
C LEU A 118 33.67 -12.01 -3.40
N PRO A 119 34.84 -12.44 -2.89
CA PRO A 119 35.86 -13.10 -3.71
C PRO A 119 35.28 -14.28 -4.49
N GLY A 120 35.69 -14.43 -5.76
CA GLY A 120 35.15 -15.45 -6.67
C GLY A 120 33.87 -15.02 -7.40
N PHE A 121 33.38 -13.80 -7.17
CA PHE A 121 32.26 -13.22 -7.90
C PHE A 121 32.61 -11.87 -8.50
N TYR A 122 32.06 -11.58 -9.67
CA TYR A 122 32.19 -10.30 -10.35
C TYR A 122 30.82 -9.68 -10.64
N ARG A 123 30.81 -8.36 -10.78
CA ARG A 123 29.60 -7.60 -11.14
C ARG A 123 29.52 -7.46 -12.65
N LYS A 124 28.39 -7.83 -13.26
CA LYS A 124 28.12 -7.48 -14.66
C LYS A 124 27.56 -6.07 -14.75
N THR A 125 28.14 -5.26 -15.65
CA THR A 125 27.57 -3.97 -16.03
C THR A 125 26.47 -4.23 -17.05
N LYS A 126 25.23 -3.79 -16.79
CA LYS A 126 24.20 -3.83 -17.85
C LYS A 126 24.49 -2.75 -18.87
N LEU A 127 24.19 -3.03 -20.14
CA LEU A 127 24.35 -2.11 -21.27
C LEU A 127 23.61 -0.77 -21.05
N SER A 128 22.55 -0.78 -20.24
CA SER A 128 21.76 0.38 -19.85
C SER A 128 22.42 1.28 -18.79
N GLY A 129 23.64 0.96 -18.33
CA GLY A 129 24.29 1.68 -17.24
C GLY A 129 23.67 1.40 -15.86
N PHE A 130 22.60 0.59 -15.79
CA PHE A 130 22.03 0.16 -14.53
C PHE A 130 22.93 -0.87 -13.87
N GLN A 131 23.17 -0.62 -12.59
CA GLN A 131 24.21 -1.27 -11.82
C GLN A 131 23.59 -2.46 -11.09
N ASP A 132 23.69 -3.67 -11.65
CA ASP A 132 23.02 -4.85 -11.08
C ASP A 132 23.54 -5.15 -9.66
N MET A 133 22.61 -5.55 -8.78
CA MET A 133 22.93 -6.02 -7.43
C MET A 133 23.36 -7.48 -7.45
N GLU A 134 23.14 -8.19 -8.54
CA GLU A 134 23.62 -9.56 -8.70
C GLU A 134 25.15 -9.62 -8.86
N CYS A 135 25.77 -10.61 -8.21
CA CYS A 135 27.18 -10.94 -8.33
C CYS A 135 27.29 -12.35 -8.91
N ILE A 136 28.08 -12.50 -9.97
CA ILE A 136 28.11 -13.69 -10.82
C ILE A 136 29.42 -14.43 -10.56
N PRO A 137 29.38 -15.77 -10.39
CA PRO A 137 30.58 -16.53 -10.11
C PRO A 137 31.56 -16.44 -11.28
N CYS A 138 32.84 -16.32 -10.95
CA CYS A 138 33.93 -16.46 -11.91
C CYS A 138 33.95 -17.90 -12.43
N GLY A 139 34.34 -18.07 -13.70
CA GLY A 139 34.60 -19.40 -14.27
C GLY A 139 35.96 -19.94 -13.82
N ASP A 140 36.16 -21.24 -14.06
CA ASP A 140 37.44 -21.89 -13.81
C ASP A 140 38.57 -21.23 -14.63
N PRO A 141 39.80 -21.15 -14.08
CA PRO A 141 40.93 -20.65 -14.83
C PRO A 141 41.18 -21.53 -16.07
N PRO A 142 41.63 -20.95 -17.19
CA PRO A 142 42.04 -21.75 -18.34
C PRO A 142 43.18 -22.71 -17.96
N PRO A 143 43.25 -23.90 -18.58
CA PRO A 143 44.33 -24.84 -18.31
C PRO A 143 45.71 -24.20 -18.59
N PRO A 144 46.77 -24.65 -17.90
CA PRO A 144 48.12 -24.16 -18.14
C PRO A 144 48.49 -24.31 -19.63
N TYR A 145 49.16 -23.32 -20.19
CA TYR A 145 49.65 -23.39 -21.56
C TYR A 145 50.69 -24.51 -21.68
N GLU A 146 50.43 -25.53 -22.50
CA GLU A 146 51.42 -26.54 -22.88
C GLU A 146 52.25 -26.00 -24.06
N PRO A 147 53.58 -25.78 -23.90
CA PRO A 147 54.44 -25.46 -25.03
C PRO A 147 54.62 -26.72 -25.89
N HIS A 148 54.25 -26.63 -27.17
CA HIS A 148 54.55 -27.65 -28.19
C HIS A 148 56.03 -27.69 -28.56
#